data_AF-A0A7G8FVD0-F1
#
_entry.id   AF-A0A7G8FVD0-F1
#
_cell.length_a   1.000
_cell.length_b   1.000
_cell.length_c   1.000
_cell.angle_alpha   90.00
_cell.angle_beta   90.00
_cell.angle_gamma   90.00
#
_symmetry.space_group_name_H-M   'P 1'
#
loop_
_entity.id
_entity.type
_entity.pdbx_description
1 polymer ?
#
loop_
_entity_poly.entity_id
_entity_poly.type
_entity_poly.pdbx_seq_one_letter_code
_entity_poly.pdbx_strand_id
1 'polypeptide(L)'
;MLKSLFSTLTKPQHLVKLPALINAAGRNLDTDLSAMELGGLITAMGLTELETERLPARPFSRNGISYLETEWPGERPRGSDATESSSWRYRFLF
;
A
#
# COMPACT_ATOMS: atom_id res chain seq x y z
N MET A 1 1.91 1.04 13.60
CA MET A 1 0.78 1.99 13.73
C MET A 1 -0.49 1.46 13.06
N LEU A 2 -0.46 1.04 11.79
CA LEU A 2 -1.66 0.58 11.06
C LEU A 2 -2.40 -0.56 11.76
N LYS A 3 -1.70 -1.60 12.22
CA LYS A 3 -2.31 -2.72 12.97
C LYS A 3 -3.06 -2.27 14.23
N SER A 4 -2.48 -1.33 14.97
CA SER A 4 -3.09 -0.78 16.18
C SER A 4 -4.32 0.08 15.88
N LEU A 5 -4.28 0.85 14.79
CA LEU A 5 -5.43 1.62 14.31
C LEU A 5 -6.55 0.66 13.89
N PHE A 6 -6.25 -0.34 13.06
CA PHE A 6 -7.20 -1.34 12.61
C PHE A 6 -7.88 -2.03 13.79
N SER A 7 -7.09 -2.57 14.73
CA SER A 7 -7.60 -3.20 15.96
C SER A 7 -8.46 -2.26 16.81
N THR A 8 -8.22 -0.95 16.75
CA THR A 8 -9.06 0.03 17.45
C THR A 8 -10.35 0.26 16.70
N LEU A 9 -10.31 0.42 15.38
CA LEU A 9 -11.49 0.67 14.55
C LEU A 9 -12.45 -0.51 14.48
N THR A 10 -11.94 -1.75 14.56
CA THR A 10 -12.76 -2.97 14.51
C THR A 10 -13.43 -3.33 15.84
N LYS A 11 -13.19 -2.57 16.91
CA LYS A 11 -13.93 -2.76 18.17
C LYS A 11 -15.41 -2.42 17.93
N PRO A 12 -16.37 -3.22 18.45
CA PRO A 12 -17.80 -3.01 18.19
C PRO A 12 -18.29 -1.59 18.46
N GLN A 13 -17.85 -0.98 19.57
CA GLN A 13 -18.20 0.39 19.96
C GLN A 13 -17.69 1.48 18.99
N HIS A 14 -16.67 1.17 18.18
CA HIS A 14 -16.10 2.08 17.21
C HIS A 14 -16.65 1.82 15.80
N LEU A 15 -16.95 0.57 15.45
CA LEU A 15 -17.60 0.21 14.17
C LEU A 15 -18.91 0.95 13.96
N VAL A 16 -19.75 1.05 14.99
CA VAL A 16 -21.03 1.79 14.92
C VAL A 16 -20.81 3.29 14.67
N LYS A 17 -19.66 3.83 15.05
CA LYS A 17 -19.29 5.24 14.90
C LYS A 17 -18.49 5.51 13.62
N LEU A 18 -17.96 4.48 12.96
CA LEU A 18 -17.09 4.62 11.80
C LEU A 18 -17.71 5.46 10.67
N PRO A 19 -19.00 5.31 10.30
CA PRO A 19 -19.61 6.16 9.28
C PRO A 19 -19.51 7.65 9.62
N ALA A 20 -19.76 8.01 10.88
CA ALA A 20 -19.67 9.40 11.34
C ALA A 20 -18.22 9.89 11.40
N LEU A 21 -17.28 9.03 11.82
CA LEU A 21 -15.84 9.35 11.85
C LEU A 21 -15.27 9.55 10.44
N ILE A 22 -15.64 8.72 9.48
CA ILE A 22 -15.24 8.86 8.07
C ILE A 22 -15.83 10.13 7.47
N ASN A 23 -17.11 10.42 7.73
CA ASN A 23 -17.74 11.66 7.27
C ASN A 23 -17.05 12.90 7.85
N ALA A 24 -16.73 12.89 9.16
CA ALA A 24 -15.98 13.97 9.80
C ALA A 24 -14.54 14.10 9.24
N ALA A 25 -13.91 12.98 8.90
CA ALA A 25 -12.61 12.94 8.26
C ALA A 25 -12.65 13.25 6.76
N GLY A 26 -13.84 13.36 6.13
CA GLY A 26 -14.02 13.36 4.67
C GLY A 26 -13.29 14.46 3.91
N ARG A 27 -12.88 15.56 4.57
CA ARG A 27 -12.02 16.59 3.95
C ARG A 27 -10.55 16.21 3.88
N ASN A 28 -10.14 15.20 4.66
CA ASN A 28 -8.76 14.72 4.80
C ASN A 28 -8.61 13.27 4.28
N LEU A 29 -9.68 12.69 3.72
CA LEU A 29 -9.70 11.31 3.24
C LEU A 29 -10.03 11.33 1.74
N ASP A 30 -9.02 11.05 0.93
CA ASP A 30 -9.15 10.90 -0.53
C ASP A 30 -9.25 9.41 -0.86
N THR A 31 -10.40 8.99 -1.40
CA THR A 31 -10.69 7.60 -1.72
C THR A 31 -11.63 7.52 -2.93
N ASP A 32 -11.44 6.49 -3.72
CA ASP A 32 -12.29 6.10 -4.84
C ASP A 32 -13.50 5.25 -4.41
N LEU A 33 -13.59 4.90 -3.13
CA LEU A 33 -14.70 4.11 -2.60
C LEU A 33 -15.96 4.97 -2.43
N SER A 34 -17.05 4.53 -3.04
CA SER A 34 -18.38 5.08 -2.81
C SER A 34 -18.87 4.84 -1.38
N ALA A 35 -19.91 5.55 -0.96
CA ALA A 35 -20.50 5.37 0.39
C ALA A 35 -20.96 3.93 0.67
N MET A 36 -21.45 3.22 -0.36
CA MET A 36 -21.86 1.83 -0.23
C MET A 36 -20.65 0.89 -0.09
N GLU A 37 -19.60 1.10 -0.88
CA GLU A 37 -18.36 0.32 -0.82
C GLU A 37 -17.64 0.53 0.51
N LEU A 38 -17.65 1.76 1.04
CA LEU A 38 -17.17 2.07 2.39
C LEU A 38 -18.00 1.33 3.46
N GLY A 39 -19.32 1.29 3.33
CA GLY A 39 -20.19 0.52 4.23
C GLY A 39 -19.89 -0.99 4.20
N GLY A 40 -19.65 -1.53 3.00
CA GLY A 40 -19.21 -2.92 2.81
C GLY A 40 -17.85 -3.18 3.45
N LEU A 41 -16.88 -2.27 3.24
CA LEU A 41 -15.56 -2.33 3.84
C LEU A 41 -15.62 -2.32 5.37
N ILE A 42 -16.41 -1.42 5.98
CA ILE A 42 -16.60 -1.36 7.45
C ILE A 42 -17.11 -2.70 7.99
N THR A 43 -18.09 -3.29 7.29
CA THR A 43 -18.66 -4.60 7.68
C THR A 43 -17.62 -5.71 7.59
N ALA A 44 -16.87 -5.77 6.48
CA ALA A 44 -15.81 -6.76 6.29
C ALA A 44 -14.69 -6.62 7.34
N MET A 45 -14.28 -5.39 7.65
CA MET A 45 -13.27 -5.13 8.69
C MET A 45 -13.71 -5.66 10.07
N GLY A 46 -15.00 -5.57 10.41
CA GLY A 46 -15.51 -6.10 11.67
C GLY A 46 -15.41 -7.63 11.82
N LEU A 47 -15.22 -8.34 10.72
CA LEU A 47 -15.10 -9.80 10.66
C LEU A 47 -13.68 -10.29 10.33
N THR A 48 -12.75 -9.36 10.08
CA THR A 48 -11.41 -9.69 9.58
C THR A 48 -10.36 -9.47 10.65
N GLU A 49 -9.46 -10.42 10.81
CA GLU A 49 -8.19 -10.20 11.51
C GLU A 49 -7.15 -9.67 10.52
N LEU A 50 -6.49 -8.55 10.87
CA LEU A 50 -5.49 -7.96 10.00
C LEU A 50 -4.15 -8.69 10.12
N GLU A 51 -3.81 -9.40 9.05
CA GLU A 51 -2.47 -9.93 8.80
C GLU A 51 -1.65 -8.94 7.99
N THR A 52 -0.36 -8.80 8.32
CA THR A 52 0.54 -7.87 7.64
C THR A 52 1.88 -8.53 7.42
N GLU A 53 2.38 -8.46 6.20
CA GLU A 53 3.71 -8.92 5.85
C GLU A 53 4.57 -7.76 5.35
N ARG A 54 5.88 -7.90 5.48
CA ARG A 54 6.85 -6.96 4.94
C ARG A 54 7.60 -7.64 3.79
N LEU A 55 7.60 -7.00 2.63
CA LEU A 55 8.40 -7.47 1.50
C LEU A 55 9.89 -7.48 1.88
N PRO A 56 10.65 -8.55 1.56
CA PRO A 56 12.09 -8.53 1.65
C PRO A 56 12.64 -7.36 0.86
N ALA A 57 13.56 -6.60 1.48
CA ALA A 57 14.09 -5.41 0.87
C ALA A 57 15.53 -5.14 1.29
N ARG A 58 16.34 -4.65 0.36
CA ARG A 58 17.73 -4.26 0.58
C ARG A 58 17.93 -2.78 0.26
N PRO A 59 18.40 -1.97 1.21
CA PRO A 59 18.76 -0.58 0.92
C PRO A 59 20.07 -0.53 0.14
N PHE A 60 20.18 0.41 -0.79
CA PHE A 60 21.44 0.74 -1.47
C PHE A 60 21.51 2.22 -1.82
N SER A 61 22.73 2.71 -2.09
CA SER A 61 22.97 4.10 -2.51
C SER A 61 23.61 4.12 -3.89
N ARG A 62 23.13 5.01 -4.77
CA ARG A 62 23.70 5.24 -6.09
C ARG A 62 23.66 6.73 -6.40
N ASN A 63 24.80 7.30 -6.77
CA ASN A 63 24.92 8.74 -7.09
C ASN A 63 24.39 9.68 -5.98
N GLY A 64 24.55 9.30 -4.71
CA GLY A 64 24.06 10.08 -3.56
C GLY A 64 22.56 9.98 -3.29
N ILE A 65 21.82 9.14 -4.03
CA ILE A 65 20.39 8.87 -3.83
C ILE A 65 20.22 7.53 -3.11
N SER A 66 19.37 7.51 -2.09
CA SER A 66 19.00 6.29 -1.37
C SER A 66 17.86 5.56 -2.08
N TYR A 67 18.05 4.27 -2.34
CA TYR A 67 17.08 3.38 -2.95
C TYR A 67 16.74 2.22 -2.03
N LEU A 68 15.58 1.62 -2.27
CA LEU A 68 15.14 0.39 -1.62
C LEU A 68 14.80 -0.62 -2.72
N GLU A 69 15.64 -1.65 -2.86
CA GLU A 69 15.36 -2.80 -3.72
C GLU A 69 14.41 -3.73 -2.98
N THR A 70 13.29 -4.11 -3.59
CA THR A 70 12.26 -4.95 -2.99
C THR A 70 12.04 -6.21 -3.82
N GLU A 71 11.87 -7.35 -3.16
CA GLU A 71 11.54 -8.62 -3.82
C GLU A 71 10.02 -8.82 -3.81
N TRP A 72 9.42 -8.93 -4.99
CA TRP A 72 7.98 -9.19 -5.13
C TRP A 72 7.70 -10.69 -5.15
N PRO A 73 6.71 -11.18 -4.39
CA PRO A 73 6.32 -12.58 -4.43
C PRO A 73 5.79 -12.93 -5.83
N GLY A 74 6.42 -13.92 -6.48
CA GLY A 74 6.05 -14.40 -7.81
C GLY A 74 6.96 -13.96 -8.96
N GLU A 75 7.86 -12.99 -8.74
CA GLU A 75 8.92 -12.68 -9.71
C GLU A 75 10.13 -13.59 -9.43
N ARG A 76 10.46 -14.47 -10.37
CA ARG A 76 11.78 -15.14 -10.35
C ARG A 76 12.85 -14.04 -10.45
N PRO A 77 13.97 -14.14 -9.71
CA PRO A 77 14.98 -13.10 -9.70
C PRO A 77 15.57 -12.97 -11.11
N ARG A 78 15.13 -11.97 -11.88
CA ARG A 78 15.93 -11.44 -12.97
C ARG A 78 16.99 -10.60 -12.30
N GLY A 79 18.22 -11.09 -12.38
CA GLY A 79 19.41 -10.39 -11.92
C GLY A 79 19.34 -8.91 -12.27
N SER A 80 19.67 -8.12 -11.26
CA SER A 80 20.00 -6.71 -11.32
C SER A 80 20.62 -6.29 -12.65
N ASP A 81 19.83 -5.68 -13.53
CA ASP A 81 20.34 -4.87 -14.63
C ASP A 81 19.53 -3.59 -14.80
N ALA A 82 19.62 -2.73 -13.79
CA ALA A 82 19.21 -1.33 -13.86
C ALA A 82 20.10 -0.48 -14.80
N THR A 83 20.89 -1.13 -15.67
CA THR A 83 21.80 -0.51 -16.64
C THR A 83 21.29 -0.66 -18.09
N GLU A 84 20.48 -1.68 -18.41
CA GLU A 84 20.04 -1.93 -19.78
C GLU A 84 18.79 -1.15 -20.22
N SER A 85 17.93 -0.71 -19.29
CA SER A 85 16.69 0.01 -19.65
C SER A 85 16.94 1.32 -20.42
N SER A 86 18.12 1.93 -20.23
CA SER A 86 18.53 3.14 -20.95
C SER A 86 19.12 2.88 -22.35
N SER A 87 19.55 1.67 -22.69
CA SER A 87 20.27 1.42 -23.95
C SER A 87 19.34 1.21 -25.16
N TRP A 88 18.10 0.79 -24.93
CA TRP A 88 17.15 0.44 -26.00
C TRP A 88 16.39 1.65 -26.57
N ARG A 89 16.42 2.79 -25.86
CA ARG A 89 15.72 4.02 -26.30
C ARG A 89 16.50 4.87 -27.30
N TYR A 90 17.76 4.54 -27.57
CA TYR A 90 18.62 5.33 -28.48
C TYR A 90 19.00 4.61 -29.79
N ARG A 91 18.48 3.42 -30.08
CA ARG A 91 18.88 2.64 -31.27
C ARG A 91 18.09 2.97 -32.55
N PHE A 92 17.02 3.76 -32.49
CA PHE A 92 16.13 4.01 -33.64
C PHE A 92 16.28 5.39 -34.29
N LEU A 93 17.41 6.08 -34.12
CA LEU A 93 17.61 7.42 -34.69
C LEU A 93 18.77 7.58 -35.69
N PHE A 94 19.35 6.48 -36.19
CA PHE A 94 20.25 6.53 -37.36
C PHE A 94 20.06 5.29 -38.24
#